data_AF-A0A1C4V9P3-F1
#
_entry.id   AF-A0A1C4V9P3-F1
#
_cell.length_a   1.000
_cell.length_b   1.000
_cell.length_c   1.000
_cell.angle_alpha   90.00
_cell.angle_beta   90.00
_cell.angle_gamma   90.00
#
_symmetry.space_group_name_H-M   'P 1'
#
loop_
_entity.id
_entity.type
_entity.pdbx_description
1 polymer ?
#
loop_
_entity_poly.entity_id
_entity_poly.type
_entity_poly.pdbx_seq_one_letter_code
_entity_poly.pdbx_strand_id
1 'polypeptide(L)'
;MRIDVNEPNSVEQFWDGMREAAAAATRHQDDDLYEAIVKIGRSALAQGVELVPSSGFFLLCPVCSALSGQRCINVPGHPLDDSRLHAERVELAGKAIRGEVPLPRPLR
;
A
#
# COMPACT_ATOMS: atom_id res chain seq x y z
N MET A 1 21.92 1.55 19.88
CA MET A 1 22.85 1.60 18.73
C MET A 1 22.06 2.12 17.54
N ARG A 2 22.46 3.25 16.95
CA ARG A 2 21.84 3.79 15.73
C ARG A 2 22.74 3.38 14.56
N ILE A 3 22.18 2.67 13.60
CA ILE A 3 22.88 2.29 12.37
C ILE A 3 22.38 3.26 11.31
N ASP A 4 23.24 4.17 10.86
CA ASP A 4 22.90 5.10 9.79
C ASP A 4 23.22 4.40 8.45
N VAL A 5 22.17 3.99 7.74
CA VAL A 5 22.27 3.40 6.40
C VAL A 5 21.95 4.50 5.38
N ASN A 6 22.94 4.88 4.58
CA ASN A 6 22.78 5.86 3.51
C ASN A 6 22.31 5.17 2.22
N GLU A 7 21.06 4.71 2.22
CA GLU A 7 20.43 4.09 1.05
C GLU A 7 19.71 5.17 0.21
N PRO A 8 20.10 5.37 -1.07
CA PRO A 8 19.40 6.30 -1.95
C PRO A 8 17.97 5.82 -2.20
N ASN A 9 17.02 6.77 -2.26
CA ASN A 9 15.60 6.50 -2.46
C ASN A 9 15.01 5.51 -1.44
N SER A 10 15.53 5.47 -0.21
CA SER A 10 15.14 4.51 0.84
C SER A 10 13.63 4.48 1.13
N VAL A 11 12.95 5.63 1.08
CA VAL A 11 11.50 5.72 1.23
C VAL A 11 10.80 4.99 0.08
N GLU A 12 11.20 5.23 -1.16
CA GLU A 12 10.63 4.59 -2.34
C GLU A 12 10.88 3.08 -2.32
N GLN A 13 12.11 2.65 -2.03
CA GLN A 13 12.48 1.24 -1.92
C GLN A 13 11.72 0.51 -0.81
N PHE A 14 11.52 1.17 0.34
CA PHE A 14 10.71 0.62 1.44
C PHE A 14 9.28 0.32 0.96
N TRP A 15 8.65 1.29 0.30
CA TRP A 15 7.27 1.12 -0.16
C TRP A 15 7.17 0.15 -1.35
N ASP A 16 8.18 0.07 -2.22
CA ASP A 16 8.23 -0.92 -3.29
C ASP A 16 8.41 -2.35 -2.76
N GLY A 17 9.30 -2.58 -1.80
CA GLY A 17 9.45 -3.88 -1.16
C GLY A 17 8.16 -4.32 -0.45
N MET A 18 7.48 -3.38 0.21
CA MET A 18 6.18 -3.62 0.82
C MET A 18 5.09 -3.95 -0.22
N ARG A 19 5.10 -3.29 -1.39
CA ARG A 19 4.21 -3.61 -2.52
C ARG A 19 4.44 -5.03 -3.03
N GLU A 20 5.70 -5.45 -3.18
CA GLU A 20 6.05 -6.80 -3.62
C GLU A 20 5.60 -7.87 -2.63
N ALA A 21 5.79 -7.62 -1.33
CA ALA A 21 5.28 -8.49 -0.27
C ALA A 21 3.74 -8.58 -0.32
N ALA A 22 3.04 -7.46 -0.51
CA ALA A 22 1.58 -7.44 -0.60
C ALA A 22 1.06 -8.19 -1.85
N ALA A 23 1.78 -8.10 -2.97
CA ALA A 23 1.47 -8.86 -4.17
C ALA A 23 1.68 -10.37 -3.95
N ALA A 24 2.73 -10.76 -3.22
CA ALA A 24 2.98 -12.14 -2.85
C ALA A 24 1.89 -12.68 -1.91
N ALA A 25 1.54 -11.94 -0.85
CA ALA A 25 0.46 -12.29 0.08
C ALA A 25 -0.85 -12.53 -0.67
N THR A 26 -1.19 -11.63 -1.58
CA THR A 26 -2.38 -11.76 -2.43
C THR A 26 -2.32 -13.00 -3.32
N ARG A 27 -1.21 -13.24 -4.02
CA ARG A 27 -1.04 -14.39 -4.92
C ARG A 27 -1.15 -15.72 -4.19
N HIS A 28 -0.68 -15.78 -2.95
CA HIS A 28 -0.69 -16.99 -2.12
C HIS A 28 -1.89 -17.09 -1.19
N GLN A 29 -2.80 -16.09 -1.22
CA GLN A 29 -3.93 -15.97 -0.30
C GLN A 29 -3.51 -16.07 1.18
N ASP A 30 -2.37 -15.46 1.49
CA ASP A 30 -1.74 -15.51 2.82
C ASP A 30 -2.19 -14.30 3.65
N ASP A 31 -3.26 -14.49 4.41
CA ASP A 31 -3.86 -13.46 5.26
C ASP A 31 -2.90 -13.03 6.39
N ASP A 32 -2.15 -13.97 6.98
CA ASP A 32 -1.19 -13.68 8.06
C ASP A 32 -0.04 -12.80 7.56
N LEU A 33 0.49 -13.10 6.37
CA LEU A 33 1.51 -12.27 5.73
C LEU A 33 0.96 -10.86 5.42
N TYR A 34 -0.28 -10.76 4.95
CA TYR A 34 -0.91 -9.47 4.72
C TYR A 34 -1.06 -8.66 6.02
N GLU A 35 -1.53 -9.27 7.10
CA GLU A 35 -1.63 -8.62 8.41
C GLU A 35 -0.27 -8.13 8.92
N ALA A 36 0.79 -8.92 8.71
CA ALA A 36 2.15 -8.52 9.04
C ALA A 36 2.61 -7.29 8.23
N ILE A 37 2.33 -7.24 6.92
CA ILE A 37 2.64 -6.10 6.05
C ILE A 37 1.91 -4.84 6.55
N VAL A 38 0.62 -4.94 6.83
CA VAL A 38 -0.16 -3.82 7.39
C VAL A 38 0.44 -3.33 8.71
N LYS A 39 0.82 -4.25 9.60
CA LYS A 39 1.46 -3.92 10.89
C LYS A 39 2.79 -3.17 10.68
N ILE A 40 3.63 -3.63 9.75
CA ILE A 40 4.90 -2.97 9.40
C ILE A 40 4.66 -1.56 8.87
N GLY A 41 3.73 -1.39 7.92
CA GLY A 41 3.40 -0.10 7.33
C GLY A 41 2.92 0.91 8.37
N ARG A 42 2.00 0.51 9.27
CA ARG A 42 1.54 1.37 10.38
C ARG A 42 2.68 1.74 11.33
N SER A 43 3.58 0.80 11.62
CA SER A 43 4.70 1.03 12.53
C SER A 43 5.75 1.97 11.91
N ALA A 44 5.96 1.90 10.60
CA ALA A 44 6.83 2.83 9.87
C ALA A 44 6.26 4.26 9.91
N LEU A 45 4.97 4.41 9.65
CA LEU A 45 4.29 5.71 9.68
C LEU A 45 4.28 6.32 11.09
N ALA A 46 4.05 5.51 12.12
CA ALA A 46 4.14 5.94 13.52
C ALA A 46 5.55 6.41 13.93
N GLN A 47 6.59 5.96 13.22
CA GLN A 47 7.98 6.40 13.39
C GLN A 47 8.33 7.63 12.55
N GLY A 48 7.37 8.21 11.82
CA GLY A 48 7.57 9.41 11.01
C GLY A 48 8.03 9.14 9.57
N VAL A 49 7.96 7.89 9.09
CA VAL A 49 8.10 7.62 7.65
C VAL A 49 6.98 8.35 6.91
N GLU A 50 7.33 9.01 5.82
CA GLU A 50 6.36 9.77 5.04
C GLU A 50 5.33 8.85 4.35
N LEU A 51 4.07 9.27 4.41
CA LEU A 51 3.02 8.64 3.64
C LEU A 51 3.14 9.06 2.18
N VAL A 52 3.40 8.09 1.31
CA VAL A 52 3.51 8.32 -0.13
C VAL A 52 2.31 7.71 -0.87
N PRO A 53 2.05 8.11 -2.13
CA PRO A 53 0.96 7.54 -2.92
C PRO A 53 0.99 6.01 -3.07
N SER A 54 2.18 5.39 -3.08
CA SER A 54 2.32 3.93 -3.16
C SER A 54 1.77 3.18 -1.95
N SER A 55 1.43 3.85 -0.85
CA SER A 55 0.65 3.26 0.24
C SER A 55 -0.70 2.70 -0.22
N GLY A 56 -1.25 3.21 -1.34
CA GLY A 56 -2.46 2.66 -1.96
C GLY A 56 -2.33 1.18 -2.36
N PHE A 57 -1.11 0.67 -2.60
CA PHE A 57 -0.90 -0.73 -2.94
C PHE A 57 -1.30 -1.70 -1.84
N PHE A 58 -1.44 -1.28 -0.58
CA PHE A 58 -1.87 -2.21 0.46
C PHE A 58 -3.35 -2.55 0.39
N LEU A 59 -4.16 -1.75 -0.27
CA LEU A 59 -5.61 -1.93 -0.23
C LEU A 59 -6.15 -2.45 -1.55
N LEU A 60 -7.28 -3.14 -1.53
CA LEU A 60 -8.08 -3.36 -2.74
C LEU A 60 -8.54 -2.01 -3.32
N CYS A 61 -8.44 -1.85 -4.64
CA CYS A 61 -8.91 -0.64 -5.31
C CYS A 61 -10.44 -0.61 -5.36
N PRO A 62 -11.11 0.41 -4.81
CA PRO A 62 -12.57 0.50 -4.85
C PRO A 62 -13.13 0.80 -6.26
N VAL A 63 -12.26 1.20 -7.19
CA VAL A 63 -12.64 1.62 -8.55
C VAL A 63 -12.52 0.46 -9.54
N CYS A 64 -11.36 -0.20 -9.58
CA CYS A 64 -11.09 -1.27 -10.57
C CYS A 64 -10.89 -2.65 -9.96
N SER A 65 -11.10 -2.81 -8.65
CA SER A 65 -10.92 -4.08 -7.92
C SER A 65 -9.51 -4.67 -7.99
N ALA A 66 -8.50 -3.90 -8.41
CA ALA A 66 -7.11 -4.31 -8.33
C ALA A 66 -6.75 -4.68 -6.89
N LEU A 67 -6.23 -5.88 -6.69
CA LEU A 67 -5.90 -6.42 -5.38
C LEU A 67 -4.65 -5.75 -4.79
N SER A 68 -4.36 -6.04 -3.52
CA SER A 68 -3.16 -5.54 -2.85
C SER A 68 -1.89 -5.95 -3.61
N GLY A 69 -0.95 -5.01 -3.73
CA GLY A 69 0.28 -5.13 -4.52
C GLY A 69 0.12 -4.99 -6.04
N GLN A 70 -1.11 -5.06 -6.57
CA GLN A 70 -1.38 -4.89 -8.01
C GLN A 70 -1.49 -3.41 -8.41
N ARG A 71 -1.05 -3.09 -9.63
CA ARG A 71 -1.30 -1.79 -10.26
C ARG A 71 -2.78 -1.67 -10.64
N CYS A 72 -3.30 -0.45 -10.60
CA CYS A 72 -4.64 -0.19 -11.11
C CYS A 72 -4.66 -0.29 -12.65
N ILE A 73 -5.85 -0.53 -13.20
CA ILE A 73 -6.13 -0.46 -14.64
C ILE A 73 -7.06 0.71 -14.95
N ASN A 74 -6.97 1.26 -16.15
CA ASN A 74 -7.88 2.32 -16.61
C ASN A 74 -9.32 1.79 -16.66
N VAL A 75 -10.26 2.55 -16.11
CA VAL A 75 -11.70 2.30 -16.25
C VAL A 75 -12.42 3.58 -16.65
N PRO A 76 -13.57 3.49 -17.35
CA PRO A 76 -14.34 4.68 -17.72
C PRO A 76 -14.68 5.55 -16.51
N GLY A 77 -14.46 6.86 -16.62
CA GLY A 77 -14.73 7.82 -15.53
C GLY A 77 -13.60 7.96 -14.50
N HIS A 78 -12.59 7.08 -14.51
CA HIS A 78 -11.45 7.13 -13.61
C HIS A 78 -10.14 6.89 -14.39
N PRO A 79 -9.62 7.90 -15.11
CA PRO A 79 -8.35 7.76 -15.82
C PRO A 79 -7.20 7.62 -14.82
N LEU A 80 -6.24 6.74 -15.13
CA LEU A 80 -4.97 6.67 -14.42
C LEU A 80 -4.03 7.74 -14.97
N ASP A 81 -3.47 8.53 -14.06
CA ASP A 81 -2.34 9.40 -14.33
C ASP A 81 -1.01 8.64 -14.13
N ASP A 82 0.11 9.37 -14.11
CA ASP A 82 1.45 8.81 -13.89
C ASP A 82 1.60 8.07 -12.55
N SER A 83 0.66 8.24 -11.60
CA SER A 83 0.69 7.58 -10.28
C SER A 83 0.42 6.06 -10.34
N ARG A 84 -0.10 5.55 -11.46
CA ARG A 84 -0.44 4.13 -11.69
C ARG A 84 -1.43 3.55 -10.65
N LEU A 85 -2.06 4.41 -9.84
CA LEU A 85 -3.08 4.08 -8.84
C LEU A 85 -4.25 5.05 -8.98
N HIS A 86 -5.48 4.59 -8.71
CA HIS A 86 -6.62 5.49 -8.60
C HIS A 86 -6.51 6.34 -7.33
N ALA A 87 -6.82 7.63 -7.43
CA ALA A 87 -6.75 8.59 -6.32
C ALA A 87 -7.59 8.14 -5.12
N GLU A 88 -8.75 7.53 -5.37
CA GLU A 88 -9.66 6.98 -4.37
C GLU A 88 -9.00 5.86 -3.55
N ARG A 89 -8.14 5.05 -4.19
CA ARG A 89 -7.38 3.99 -3.49
C ARG A 89 -6.31 4.60 -2.57
N VAL A 90 -5.64 5.66 -3.04
CA VAL A 90 -4.64 6.39 -2.24
C VAL A 90 -5.30 7.09 -1.06
N GLU A 91 -6.43 7.76 -1.28
CA GLU A 91 -7.19 8.43 -0.24
C GLU A 91 -7.69 7.42 0.81
N LEU A 92 -8.24 6.29 0.37
CA LEU A 92 -8.69 5.21 1.26
C LEU A 92 -7.53 4.68 2.10
N ALA A 93 -6.33 4.50 1.52
CA ALA A 93 -5.15 4.10 2.26
C ALA A 93 -4.78 5.12 3.34
N GLY A 94 -4.78 6.41 3.01
CA GLY A 94 -4.56 7.48 3.99
C GLY A 94 -5.56 7.45 5.14
N LYS A 95 -6.86 7.30 4.84
CA LYS A 95 -7.92 7.19 5.85
C LYS A 95 -7.76 5.96 6.74
N ALA A 96 -7.46 4.79 6.15
CA ALA A 96 -7.30 3.54 6.89
C ALA A 96 -6.09 3.59 7.83
N ILE A 97 -5.00 4.17 7.36
CA ILE A 97 -3.78 4.38 8.14
C ILE A 97 -4.02 5.30 9.33
N ARG A 98 -4.77 6.39 9.15
CA ARG A 98 -5.16 7.33 10.22
C ARG A 98 -6.19 6.74 11.18
N GLY A 99 -6.70 5.53 10.91
CA GLY A 99 -7.72 4.88 11.72
C GLY A 99 -9.12 5.46 11.56
N GLU A 100 -9.34 6.27 10.53
CA GLU A 100 -10.65 6.85 10.20
C GLU A 100 -11.61 5.80 9.64
N VAL A 101 -11.06 4.76 9.00
CA VAL A 101 -11.79 3.60 8.48
C VAL A 101 -11.06 2.31 8.84
N PRO A 102 -11.76 1.17 8.98
CA PRO A 102 -11.10 -0.11 9.14
C PRO A 102 -10.27 -0.45 7.90
N LEU A 103 -9.18 -1.19 8.09
CA LEU A 103 -8.39 -1.71 6.99
C LEU A 103 -9.23 -2.72 6.19
N PRO A 104 -9.39 -2.52 4.87
CA PRO A 104 -10.08 -3.48 4.03
C PRO A 104 -9.36 -4.83 4.06
N ARG A 105 -10.15 -5.91 4.06
CA ARG A 105 -9.61 -7.26 3.89
C ARG A 105 -9.04 -7.39 2.47
N PRO A 106 -7.89 -8.05 2.31
CA PRO A 106 -7.17 -8.10 1.04
C PRO A 106 -7.88 -8.90 -0.06
N LEU A 107 -8.75 -9.84 0.32
CA LEU A 107 -9.21 -10.94 -0.54
C LEU A 107 -10.74 -11.14 -0.55
N ARG A 108 -11.54 -10.11 -0.26
CA ARG A 108 -13.01 -10.24 -0.29
C ARG A 108 -13.60 -10.03 -1.67
#